data_AF-A0A2E4X043-F1
#
_entry.id   AF-A0A2E4X043-F1
#
_cell.length_a   1.000
_cell.length_b   1.000
_cell.length_c   1.000
_cell.angle_alpha   90.00
_cell.angle_beta   90.00
_cell.angle_gamma   90.00
#
_symmetry.space_group_name_H-M   'P 1'
#
loop_
_entity.id
_entity.type
_entity.pdbx_description
1 polymer ?
#
loop_
_entity_poly.entity_id
_entity_poly.type
_entity_poly.pdbx_seq_one_letter_code
_entity_poly.pdbx_strand_id
1 'polypeptide(L)'
;MGICVNLQLLRRGRRIIRNYLRQGQVEAHLDLDGQPDLSAMHETVDWCSSWLERRTGQAPTDHERQLLLTYLASEIRSSLLTGELRSEGH
;
A
#
# COMPACT_ATOMS: atom_id res chain seq x y z
N MET A 1 -26.33 -0.57 9.66
CA MET A 1 -25.55 0.59 10.15
C MET A 1 -24.35 0.77 9.22
N GLY A 2 -24.09 1.99 8.73
CA GLY A 2 -22.98 2.25 7.80
C GLY A 2 -21.63 2.35 8.55
N ILE A 3 -20.54 1.95 7.90
CA ILE A 3 -19.18 2.12 8.44
C ILE A 3 -18.74 3.56 8.15
N CYS A 4 -18.36 4.29 9.19
CA CYS A 4 -17.76 5.62 9.04
C CYS A 4 -16.25 5.49 8.88
N VAL A 5 -15.67 6.17 7.89
CA VAL A 5 -14.22 6.17 7.64
C VAL A 5 -13.68 7.60 7.58
N ASN A 6 -12.47 7.78 8.08
CA ASN A 6 -11.72 9.03 8.01
C ASN A 6 -11.05 9.16 6.64
N LEU A 7 -11.72 9.87 5.74
CA LEU A 7 -11.23 10.10 4.38
C LEU A 7 -9.90 10.85 4.31
N GLN A 8 -9.61 11.74 5.27
CA GLN A 8 -8.34 12.48 5.29
C GLN A 8 -7.17 11.56 5.61
N LEU A 9 -7.36 10.68 6.60
CA LEU A 9 -6.38 9.68 7.00
C LEU A 9 -6.13 8.68 5.87
N LEU A 10 -7.18 8.18 5.22
CA LEU A 10 -7.05 7.31 4.03
C LEU A 10 -6.31 7.98 2.87
N ARG A 11 -6.60 9.25 2.57
CA ARG A 11 -5.88 9.99 1.51
C ARG A 11 -4.39 10.12 1.82
N ARG A 12 -4.03 10.36 3.09
CA ARG A 12 -2.62 10.39 3.52
C ARG A 12 -1.97 9.02 3.39
N GLY A 13 -2.62 7.96 3.86
CA GLY A 13 -2.12 6.58 3.74
C GLY A 13 -1.87 6.18 2.29
N ARG A 14 -2.83 6.44 1.39
CA ARG A 14 -2.66 6.19 -0.05
C ARG A 14 -1.47 6.94 -0.63
N ARG A 15 -1.28 8.22 -0.27
CA ARG A 15 -0.12 9.00 -0.74
C ARG A 15 1.22 8.42 -0.28
N ILE A 16 1.29 7.94 0.96
CA ILE A 16 2.49 7.30 1.53
C ILE A 16 2.80 6.02 0.76
N ILE A 17 1.81 5.13 0.64
CA ILE A 17 1.93 3.86 -0.08
C ILE A 17 2.37 4.11 -1.53
N ARG A 18 1.73 5.04 -2.23
CA ARG A 18 2.09 5.38 -3.62
C ARG A 18 3.53 5.88 -3.75
N ASN A 19 3.96 6.75 -2.85
CA ASN A 19 5.34 7.25 -2.86
C ASN A 19 6.36 6.14 -2.62
N TYR A 20 6.04 5.22 -1.71
CA TYR A 20 6.85 4.05 -1.42
C TYR A 20 6.98 3.12 -2.65
N LEU A 21 5.86 2.78 -3.30
CA LEU A 21 5.89 1.96 -4.52
C LEU A 21 6.68 2.61 -5.66
N ARG A 22 6.56 3.93 -5.83
CA ARG A 22 7.33 4.70 -6.84
C ARG A 22 8.85 4.70 -6.62
N GLN A 23 9.33 4.27 -5.45
CA GLN A 23 10.75 4.08 -5.16
C GLN A 23 11.24 2.68 -5.56
N GLY A 24 10.56 2.01 -6.50
CA GLY A 24 10.93 0.67 -6.98
C GLY A 24 10.53 -0.46 -6.03
N GLN A 25 9.67 -0.21 -5.03
CA GLN A 25 9.37 -1.18 -3.97
C GLN A 25 8.27 -2.18 -4.35
N VAL A 26 7.80 -2.18 -5.61
CA VAL A 26 6.78 -3.12 -6.09
C VAL A 26 7.27 -4.57 -5.96
N GLU A 27 8.53 -4.83 -6.30
CA GLU A 27 9.14 -6.16 -6.26
C GLU A 27 9.19 -6.74 -4.84
N ALA A 28 9.28 -5.90 -3.82
CA ALA A 28 9.24 -6.32 -2.41
C ALA A 28 7.88 -6.91 -1.99
N HIS A 29 6.87 -6.81 -2.86
CA HIS A 29 5.52 -7.35 -2.62
C HIS A 29 5.18 -8.49 -3.58
N LEU A 30 6.20 -9.08 -4.22
CA LEU A 30 6.04 -10.24 -5.07
C LEU A 30 6.74 -11.42 -4.41
N ASP A 31 6.12 -12.59 -4.48
CA ASP A 31 6.74 -13.85 -4.11
C ASP A 31 7.70 -14.34 -5.21
N LEU A 32 8.30 -15.52 -4.99
CA LEU A 32 9.26 -16.13 -5.93
C LEU A 32 8.63 -16.46 -7.29
N ASP A 33 7.30 -16.59 -7.36
CA ASP A 33 6.54 -16.86 -8.58
C ASP A 33 6.03 -15.57 -9.25
N GLY A 34 6.42 -14.40 -8.71
CA GLY A 34 5.99 -13.09 -9.20
C GLY A 34 4.52 -12.78 -8.88
N GLN A 35 3.89 -13.50 -7.96
CA GLN A 35 2.54 -13.23 -7.49
C GLN A 35 2.56 -12.29 -6.28
N PRO A 36 1.49 -11.52 -6.01
CA PRO A 36 1.44 -10.64 -4.85
C PRO A 36 1.62 -11.38 -3.52
N ASP A 37 2.65 -11.01 -2.76
CA ASP A 37 2.91 -11.48 -1.40
C ASP A 37 2.04 -10.71 -0.41
N LEU A 38 1.02 -11.41 0.11
CA LEU A 38 0.10 -10.84 1.09
C LEU A 38 0.81 -10.47 2.40
N SER A 39 1.81 -11.23 2.86
CA SER A 39 2.51 -10.94 4.11
C SER A 39 3.25 -9.60 4.00
N ALA A 40 4.04 -9.42 2.93
CA ALA A 40 4.74 -8.16 2.66
C ALA A 40 3.77 -6.98 2.52
N MET A 41 2.61 -7.18 1.87
CA MET A 41 1.59 -6.14 1.76
C MET A 41 0.98 -5.75 3.11
N HIS A 42 0.72 -6.73 3.98
CA HIS A 42 0.24 -6.47 5.34
C HIS A 42 1.28 -5.70 6.16
N GLU A 43 2.55 -6.07 6.09
CA GLU A 43 3.66 -5.35 6.76
C GLU A 43 3.76 -3.89 6.30
N THR A 44 3.60 -3.64 5.00
CA THR A 44 3.58 -2.27 4.46
C THR A 44 2.40 -1.46 4.99
N VAL A 45 1.21 -2.07 5.12
CA VAL A 45 0.05 -1.39 5.72
C VAL A 45 0.26 -1.15 7.21
N ASP A 46 0.92 -2.05 7.93
CA ASP A 46 1.28 -1.89 9.35
C ASP A 46 2.26 -0.75 9.58
N TRP A 47 3.31 -0.71 8.76
CA TRP A 47 4.26 0.40 8.75
C TRP A 47 3.56 1.72 8.44
N CYS A 48 2.71 1.76 7.42
CA CYS A 48 1.94 2.96 7.05
C CYS A 48 1.00 3.38 8.20
N SER A 49 0.33 2.42 8.85
CA SER A 49 -0.57 2.67 9.98
C SER A 49 0.18 3.27 11.16
N SER A 50 1.34 2.70 11.51
CA SER A 50 2.22 3.20 12.57
C SER A 50 2.74 4.61 12.26
N TRP A 51 3.06 4.89 11.00
CA TRP A 51 3.47 6.23 10.57
C TRP A 51 2.35 7.25 10.71
N LEU A 52 1.13 6.89 10.28
CA LEU A 52 -0.06 7.75 10.39
C LEU A 52 -0.40 8.04 11.84
N GLU A 53 -0.34 7.05 12.72
CA GLU A 53 -0.56 7.21 14.15
C GLU A 53 0.44 8.20 14.75
N ARG A 54 1.75 8.01 14.51
CA ARG A 54 2.80 8.92 15.01
C ARG A 54 2.63 10.36 14.52
N ARG A 55 2.08 10.57 13.33
CA ARG A 55 1.96 11.90 12.69
C ARG A 55 0.65 12.60 12.96
N THR A 56 -0.41 11.86 13.25
CA THR A 56 -1.76 12.40 13.39
C THR A 56 -2.38 12.16 14.76
N GLY A 57 -1.76 11.33 15.60
CA GLY A 57 -2.31 10.85 16.85
C GLY A 57 -3.47 9.86 16.66
N GLN A 58 -3.72 9.40 15.44
CA GLN A 58 -4.84 8.53 15.09
C GLN A 58 -4.34 7.33 14.29
N ALA A 59 -4.52 6.13 14.85
CA ALA A 59 -4.32 4.90 14.11
C ALA A 59 -5.52 4.65 13.16
N PRO A 60 -5.30 4.14 11.95
CA PRO A 60 -6.40 3.68 11.11
C PRO A 60 -7.12 2.50 11.76
N THR A 61 -8.45 2.49 11.68
CA THR A 61 -9.31 1.35 12.04
C THR A 61 -9.04 0.14 11.14
N ASP A 62 -9.48 -1.05 11.55
CA ASP A 62 -9.34 -2.28 10.75
C ASP A 62 -9.97 -2.14 9.35
N HIS A 63 -11.11 -1.48 9.25
CA HIS A 63 -11.75 -1.25 7.96
C HIS A 63 -10.93 -0.30 7.07
N GLU A 64 -10.33 0.74 7.64
CA GLU A 64 -9.44 1.64 6.91
C GLU A 64 -8.14 0.95 6.48
N ARG A 65 -7.60 0.07 7.33
CA ARG A 65 -6.45 -0.79 7.01
C ARG A 65 -6.76 -1.70 5.83
N GLN A 66 -7.95 -2.32 5.81
CA GLN A 66 -8.41 -3.13 4.68
C GLN A 66 -8.53 -2.31 3.39
N LEU A 67 -8.99 -1.06 3.47
CA LEU A 67 -9.07 -0.15 2.32
C LEU A 67 -7.69 0.28 1.81
N LEU A 68 -6.71 0.46 2.71
CA LEU A 68 -5.32 0.73 2.34
C LEU A 68 -4.66 -0.51 1.70
N LEU A 69 -4.91 -1.70 2.23
CA LEU A 69 -4.44 -2.97 1.66
C LEU A 69 -5.01 -3.20 0.25
N THR A 70 -6.31 -2.95 0.08
CA THR A 70 -6.97 -3.06 -1.23
C THR A 70 -6.38 -2.07 -2.23
N TYR A 71 -6.07 -0.85 -1.79
CA TYR A 71 -5.39 0.14 -2.61
C TYR A 71 -3.99 -0.33 -3.02
N LEU A 72 -3.17 -0.79 -2.06
CA LEU A 72 -1.83 -1.34 -2.32
C LEU A 72 -1.87 -2.47 -3.34
N ALA A 73 -2.79 -3.43 -3.18
CA ALA A 73 -3.00 -4.54 -4.11
C ALA A 73 -3.28 -4.06 -5.54
N SER A 74 -4.12 -3.02 -5.68
CA SER A 74 -4.46 -2.43 -6.96
C SER A 74 -3.27 -1.74 -7.61
N GLU A 75 -2.45 -1.03 -6.85
CA GLU A 75 -1.27 -0.33 -7.38
C GLU A 75 -0.18 -1.33 -7.83
N ILE A 76 0.07 -2.39 -7.05
CA ILE A 76 1.00 -3.47 -7.44
C ILE A 76 0.52 -4.11 -8.74
N ARG A 77 -0.75 -4.51 -8.81
CA ARG A 77 -1.32 -5.11 -10.02
C ARG A 77 -1.24 -4.16 -11.21
N SER A 78 -1.52 -2.88 -11.02
CA SER A 78 -1.40 -1.88 -12.08
C SER A 78 0.04 -1.78 -12.60
N SER A 79 1.02 -1.77 -11.69
CA SER A 79 2.44 -1.67 -12.02
C SER A 79 2.94 -2.90 -12.81
N LEU A 80 2.43 -4.09 -12.48
CA LEU A 80 2.66 -5.33 -13.23
C LEU A 80 2.09 -5.24 -14.66
N LEU A 81 0.90 -4.66 -14.83
CA LEU A 81 0.25 -4.52 -16.13
C LEU A 81 0.90 -3.45 -17.02
N THR A 82 1.36 -2.34 -16.45
CA THR A 82 2.00 -1.24 -17.19
C THR A 82 3.46 -1.53 -17.55
N GLY A 83 4.06 -2.60 -17.02
CA GLY A 83 5.42 -3.00 -17.35
C GLY A 83 6.48 -2.01 -16.87
N GLU A 84 6.17 -1.16 -15.88
CA GLU A 84 7.15 -0.25 -15.25
C GLU A 84 8.34 -0.99 -14.62
N LEU A 85 8.25 -2.32 -14.47
CA LEU A 85 9.33 -3.23 -14.05
C LEU A 85 10.29 -3.65 -15.18
N ARG A 86 10.08 -3.24 -16.44
CA ARG A 86 10.91 -3.64 -17.61
C ARG A 86 11.88 -2.57 -18.11
N SER A 87 12.00 -1.42 -17.45
CA SER A 87 12.78 -0.28 -17.95
C SER A 87 13.90 0.18 -17.02
N GLU A 88 14.69 -0.73 -16.47
CA GLU A 88 16.08 -0.44 -16.06
C GLU A 88 16.98 -1.56 -16.57
N GLY A 89 17.21 -1.55 -17.88
CA GLY A 89 18.07 -2.48 -18.59
C GLY A 89 18.55 -1.85 -19.89
N HIS A 90 19.35 -0.78 -19.78
CA HIS A 90 20.21 -0.25 -20.82
C HIS A 90 21.46 0.37 -20.19
#